data_AF-A0A2M7XWQ5-F1
#
_entry.id   AF-A0A2M7XWQ5-F1
#
_cell.length_a   1.000
_cell.length_b   1.000
_cell.length_c   1.000
_cell.angle_alpha   90.00
_cell.angle_beta   90.00
_cell.angle_gamma   90.00
#
_symmetry.space_group_name_H-M   'P 1'
#
loop_
_entity.id
_entity.type
_entity.pdbx_description
1 polymer ?
#
loop_
_entity_poly.entity_id
_entity_poly.type
_entity_poly.pdbx_seq_one_letter_code
_entity_poly.pdbx_strand_id
1 'polypeptide(L)'
;MYLTDQTSIYPDLTKPGPHLLNHSCSPNCWIYIYHGHTLFFALRKIKPGEELTISYLLSPKDKTCDPCTHDCKCGSKSCTGTMHLSKGKYRQWQKFQNKEKQKTKMVKFISGKNLPKLSSYPKTIPYNPIYTIILKQTKNH
;
A
#
# COMPACT_ATOMS: atom_id res chain seq x y z
N MET A 1 7.15 -5.08 -8.77
CA MET A 1 6.61 -6.12 -7.86
C MET A 1 7.29 -7.44 -8.19
N TYR A 2 8.60 -7.49 -8.00
CA TYR A 2 9.41 -8.70 -8.18
C TYR A 2 9.51 -9.39 -6.82
N LEU A 3 9.22 -10.69 -6.78
CA LEU A 3 9.34 -11.48 -5.56
C LEU A 3 10.78 -11.99 -5.41
N THR A 4 11.40 -12.33 -6.54
CA THR A 4 12.81 -12.63 -6.74
C THR A 4 13.26 -12.08 -8.10
N ASP A 5 14.54 -12.18 -8.41
CA ASP A 5 15.08 -11.80 -9.73
C ASP A 5 14.56 -12.70 -10.88
N GLN A 6 13.92 -13.82 -10.54
CA GLN A 6 13.39 -14.80 -11.50
C GLN A 6 11.87 -14.92 -11.48
N THR A 7 11.17 -14.30 -10.52
CA THR A 7 9.72 -14.50 -10.36
C THR A 7 9.03 -13.22 -9.89
N SER A 8 7.98 -12.85 -10.61
CA SER A 8 7.05 -11.77 -10.26
C SER A 8 5.64 -12.33 -10.03
N ILE A 9 4.85 -11.60 -9.25
CA ILE A 9 3.42 -11.85 -9.13
C ILE A 9 2.73 -10.90 -10.11
N TYR A 10 1.83 -11.42 -10.94
CA TYR A 10 1.05 -10.62 -11.88
C TYR A 10 -0.45 -10.87 -11.65
N PRO A 11 -1.30 -9.83 -11.66
CA PRO A 11 -2.74 -10.01 -11.49
C PRO A 11 -3.38 -10.72 -12.69
N ASP A 12 -4.41 -11.53 -12.44
CA ASP A 12 -5.33 -11.98 -13.48
C ASP A 12 -6.20 -10.79 -13.92
N LEU A 13 -5.92 -10.24 -15.10
CA LEU A 13 -6.62 -9.06 -15.64
C LEU A 13 -8.07 -9.36 -16.09
N THR A 14 -8.47 -10.63 -16.15
CA THR A 14 -9.84 -11.00 -16.52
C THR A 14 -10.82 -10.90 -15.35
N LYS A 15 -10.31 -10.65 -14.13
CA LYS A 15 -11.11 -10.65 -12.90
C LYS A 15 -10.86 -9.37 -12.11
N PRO A 16 -11.87 -8.86 -11.39
CA PRO A 16 -11.65 -7.76 -10.46
C PRO A 16 -10.68 -8.18 -9.36
N GLY A 17 -9.76 -7.28 -9.00
CA GLY A 17 -8.78 -7.56 -7.97
C GLY A 17 -8.06 -6.31 -7.46
N PRO A 18 -7.04 -6.49 -6.59
CA PRO A 18 -6.32 -5.37 -5.97
C PRO A 18 -5.62 -4.43 -6.95
N HIS A 19 -5.38 -4.88 -8.19
CA HIS A 19 -4.79 -4.05 -9.25
C HIS A 19 -5.71 -2.91 -9.71
N LEU A 20 -6.99 -2.94 -9.33
CA LEU A 20 -7.95 -1.86 -9.58
C LEU A 20 -7.92 -0.77 -8.49
N LEU A 21 -7.21 -0.98 -7.38
CA LEU A 21 -7.15 0.01 -6.30
C LEU A 21 -6.28 1.18 -6.72
N ASN A 22 -6.87 2.37 -6.79
CA ASN A 22 -6.16 3.59 -7.14
C ASN A 22 -5.43 4.22 -5.96
N HIS A 23 -4.51 5.12 -6.29
CA HIS A 23 -3.83 5.95 -5.32
C HIS A 23 -4.71 7.09 -4.82
N SER A 24 -4.69 7.32 -3.51
CA SER A 24 -5.08 8.59 -2.92
C SER A 24 -4.03 9.09 -1.94
N CYS A 25 -3.84 10.41 -1.86
CA CYS A 25 -3.04 11.03 -0.80
C CYS A 25 -3.77 11.03 0.55
N SER A 26 -5.09 10.77 0.55
CA SER A 26 -5.92 10.55 1.74
C SER A 26 -6.72 9.26 1.59
N PRO A 27 -6.05 8.09 1.58
CA PRO A 27 -6.71 6.82 1.29
C PRO A 27 -7.71 6.43 2.37
N ASN A 28 -8.70 5.61 2.00
CA ASN A 28 -9.64 5.00 2.94
C ASN A 28 -9.29 3.55 3.29
N CYS A 29 -8.34 2.94 2.57
CA CYS A 29 -7.83 1.60 2.84
C CYS A 29 -6.32 1.61 3.12
N TRP A 30 -5.85 0.54 3.77
CA TRP A 30 -4.43 0.32 4.04
C TRP A 30 -4.01 -1.13 3.76
N ILE A 31 -2.74 -1.30 3.43
CA ILE A 31 -2.12 -2.60 3.14
C ILE A 31 -1.43 -3.17 4.39
N TYR A 32 -1.83 -4.38 4.79
CA TYR A 32 -1.23 -5.13 5.89
C TYR A 32 -0.70 -6.48 5.41
N ILE A 33 0.57 -6.77 5.68
CA ILE A 33 1.15 -8.07 5.34
C ILE A 33 0.96 -9.02 6.52
N TYR A 34 0.29 -10.15 6.29
CA TYR A 34 -0.05 -11.12 7.32
C TYR A 34 0.18 -12.54 6.82
N HIS A 35 1.12 -13.28 7.42
CA HIS A 35 1.50 -14.64 7.00
C HIS A 35 1.69 -14.78 5.48
N GLY A 36 2.46 -13.89 4.86
CA GLY A 36 2.71 -13.90 3.41
C GLY A 36 1.54 -13.41 2.54
N HIS A 37 0.39 -13.07 3.13
CA HIS A 37 -0.76 -12.52 2.44
C HIS A 37 -0.74 -10.99 2.49
N THR A 38 -1.20 -10.36 1.41
CA THR A 38 -1.48 -8.92 1.38
C THR A 38 -2.96 -8.72 1.69
N LEU A 39 -3.26 -8.17 2.86
CA LEU A 39 -4.61 -7.83 3.28
C LEU A 39 -4.86 -6.34 3.09
N PHE A 40 -6.09 -5.99 2.69
CA PHE A 40 -6.56 -4.62 2.61
C PHE A 40 -7.63 -4.41 3.67
N PHE A 41 -7.50 -3.37 4.48
CA PHE A 41 -8.48 -3.04 5.51
C PHE A 41 -8.87 -1.57 5.45
N ALA A 42 -10.11 -1.29 5.85
CA ALA A 42 -10.63 0.06 5.89
C ALA A 42 -10.07 0.84 7.10
N LEU A 43 -9.61 2.07 6.86
CA LEU A 43 -9.12 2.99 7.89
C LEU A 43 -10.26 3.74 8.59
N ARG A 44 -11.44 3.75 8.00
CA ARG A 44 -12.69 4.35 8.49
C ARG A 44 -13.88 3.65 7.86
N LYS A 45 -15.10 4.00 8.28
CA LYS A 45 -16.31 3.60 7.57
C LYS A 45 -16.27 4.14 6.13
N ILE A 46 -16.61 3.28 5.17
CA ILE A 46 -16.65 3.58 3.72
C ILE A 46 -18.11 3.55 3.29
N LYS A 47 -18.55 4.58 2.57
CA LYS A 47 -19.94 4.67 2.11
C LYS A 47 -20.14 3.84 0.83
N PRO A 48 -21.37 3.34 0.56
CA PRO A 48 -21.67 2.74 -0.74
C PRO A 48 -21.34 3.69 -1.89
N GLY A 49 -20.70 3.17 -2.94
CA GLY A 49 -20.25 3.94 -4.10
C GLY A 49 -18.95 4.74 -3.89
N GLU A 50 -18.40 4.78 -2.68
CA GLU A 50 -17.11 5.41 -2.43
C GLU A 50 -15.98 4.52 -2.97
N GLU A 51 -15.07 5.10 -3.76
CA GLU A 51 -13.92 4.38 -4.31
C GLU A 51 -12.97 3.89 -3.21
N LEU A 52 -12.55 2.63 -3.29
CA LEU A 52 -11.49 2.09 -2.42
C LEU A 52 -10.12 2.55 -2.92
N THR A 53 -9.39 3.27 -2.07
CA THR A 53 -8.09 3.85 -2.44
C THR A 53 -7.03 3.53 -1.39
N ILE A 54 -5.78 3.46 -1.85
CA ILE A 54 -4.59 3.18 -1.02
C ILE A 54 -3.51 4.24 -1.23
N SER A 55 -2.56 4.33 -0.31
CA SER A 55 -1.29 4.97 -0.65
C SER A 55 -0.44 3.95 -1.41
N TYR A 56 0.13 4.32 -2.57
CA TYR A 56 1.06 3.45 -3.29
C TYR A 56 2.42 3.35 -2.61
N LEU A 57 2.70 4.26 -1.65
CA LEU A 57 3.92 4.24 -0.84
C LEU A 57 5.21 4.28 -1.68
N LEU A 58 5.15 4.89 -2.88
CA LEU A 58 6.31 4.97 -3.76
C LEU A 58 7.44 5.73 -3.06
N SER A 59 8.68 5.30 -3.33
CA SER A 59 9.90 5.99 -2.88
C SER A 59 9.89 7.45 -3.33
N PRO A 60 10.66 8.36 -2.70
CA PRO A 60 10.83 9.70 -3.24
C PRO A 60 11.35 9.64 -4.68
N LYS A 61 10.94 10.61 -5.51
CA LYS A 61 11.46 10.74 -6.89
C LYS A 61 13.00 10.80 -6.86
N ASP A 62 13.63 10.04 -7.75
CA ASP A 62 15.07 10.07 -7.98
C ASP A 62 15.36 10.36 -9.47
N LYS A 63 16.63 10.32 -9.87
CA LYS A 63 17.07 10.62 -11.24
C LYS A 63 16.50 9.67 -12.30
N THR A 64 15.97 8.51 -11.90
CA THR A 64 15.36 7.55 -12.83
C THR A 64 13.90 7.88 -13.14
N CYS A 65 13.28 8.81 -12.39
CA CYS A 65 11.95 9.33 -12.65
C CYS A 65 12.04 10.76 -13.22
N ASP A 66 12.57 10.90 -14.44
CA ASP A 66 12.66 12.18 -15.14
C ASP A 66 12.56 11.99 -16.68
N PRO A 67 11.42 12.33 -17.33
CA PRO A 67 10.22 12.89 -16.74
C PRO A 67 9.45 11.85 -15.91
N CYS A 68 8.99 12.25 -14.72
CA CYS A 68 8.23 11.38 -13.85
C CYS A 68 6.75 11.38 -14.21
N THR A 69 6.19 10.24 -14.63
CA THR A 69 4.78 10.13 -15.06
C THR A 69 3.81 9.78 -13.91
N HIS A 70 4.30 9.68 -12.67
CA HIS A 70 3.52 9.32 -11.50
C HIS A 70 2.80 10.51 -10.83
N ASP A 71 2.12 11.32 -11.64
CA ASP A 71 1.33 12.45 -11.14
C ASP A 71 0.04 11.98 -10.47
N CYS A 72 -0.32 12.62 -9.36
CA CYS A 72 -1.52 12.25 -8.60
C CYS A 72 -2.68 13.19 -8.92
N LYS A 73 -3.82 12.60 -9.28
CA LYS A 73 -5.09 13.29 -9.57
C LYS A 73 -6.24 12.83 -8.67
N CYS A 74 -5.93 12.38 -7.45
CA CYS A 74 -6.91 11.75 -6.55
C CYS A 74 -8.03 12.68 -6.01
N GLY A 75 -7.96 13.99 -6.25
CA GLY A 75 -8.98 14.95 -5.82
C GLY A 75 -9.04 15.24 -4.31
N SER A 76 -8.17 14.64 -3.49
CA SER A 76 -8.10 14.97 -2.06
C SER A 76 -7.67 16.42 -1.81
N LYS A 77 -8.26 17.06 -0.79
CA LYS A 77 -7.84 18.39 -0.29
C LYS A 77 -6.36 18.45 0.13
N SER A 78 -5.75 17.31 0.43
CA SER A 78 -4.32 17.21 0.74
C SER A 78 -3.55 16.42 -0.32
N CYS A 79 -3.99 16.49 -1.58
CA CYS A 79 -3.24 15.94 -2.70
C CYS A 79 -1.86 16.60 -2.78
N THR A 80 -0.80 15.80 -2.91
CA THR A 80 0.57 16.28 -3.07
C THR A 80 0.99 16.45 -4.53
N GLY A 81 0.07 16.21 -5.48
CA GLY A 81 0.34 16.23 -6.92
C GLY A 81 1.17 15.06 -7.44
N THR A 82 1.61 14.14 -6.58
CA THR A 82 2.48 13.00 -6.91
C THR A 82 2.11 11.78 -6.09
N MET A 83 2.27 10.58 -6.67
CA MET A 83 2.09 9.30 -5.96
C MET A 83 3.29 8.92 -5.07
N HIS A 84 4.37 9.71 -5.13
CA HIS A 84 5.59 9.52 -4.36
C HIS A 84 5.51 10.11 -2.95
N LEU A 85 6.03 9.38 -1.96
CA LEU A 85 6.18 9.90 -0.60
C LEU A 85 7.33 10.92 -0.51
N SER A 86 7.20 11.88 0.41
CA SER A 86 8.33 12.73 0.80
C SER A 86 9.42 11.88 1.47
N LYS A 87 10.67 12.35 1.45
CA LYS A 87 11.81 11.67 2.10
C LYS A 87 11.51 11.32 3.57
N GLY A 88 10.88 12.23 4.31
CA GLY A 88 10.50 12.02 5.70
C GLY A 88 9.41 10.97 5.90
N LYS A 89 8.33 11.00 5.10
CA LYS A 89 7.26 9.98 5.16
C LYS A 89 7.78 8.61 4.73
N TYR A 90 8.62 8.55 3.70
CA TYR A 90 9.21 7.30 3.22
C TYR A 90 10.14 6.64 4.25
N ARG A 91 10.99 7.41 4.95
CA ARG A 91 11.84 6.87 6.03
C ARG A 91 11.01 6.27 7.16
N GLN A 92 9.92 6.91 7.55
CA GLN A 92 9.01 6.39 8.58
C GLN A 92 8.31 5.11 8.11
N TRP A 93 7.85 5.09 6.86
CA TRP A 93 7.29 3.89 6.22
C TRP A 93 8.29 2.72 6.22
N GLN A 94 9.53 2.94 5.79
CA GLN A 94 10.56 1.90 5.79
C GLN A 94 10.83 1.34 7.19
N LYS A 95 10.93 2.20 8.22
CA LYS A 95 11.09 1.76 9.61
C LYS A 95 9.93 0.88 10.07
N PHE A 96 8.70 1.29 9.79
CA PHE A 96 7.51 0.50 10.10
C PHE A 96 7.52 -0.85 9.36
N GLN A 97 7.73 -0.83 8.04
CA GLN A 97 7.74 -2.04 7.22
C GLN A 97 8.81 -3.05 7.70
N ASN A 98 10.02 -2.59 8.02
CA ASN A 98 11.10 -3.44 8.51
C ASN A 98 10.75 -4.08 9.87
N LYS A 99 10.13 -3.33 10.78
CA LYS A 99 9.66 -3.85 12.07
C LYS A 99 8.57 -4.90 11.90
N GLU A 100 7.61 -4.67 11.00
CA GLU A 100 6.54 -5.64 10.74
C GLU A 100 7.06 -6.91 10.07
N LYS A 101 7.99 -6.78 9.10
CA LYS A 101 8.66 -7.92 8.46
C LYS A 101 9.36 -8.84 9.47
N GLN A 102 9.98 -8.29 10.52
CA GLN A 102 10.64 -9.08 11.57
C GLN A 102 9.64 -9.87 12.43
N LYS A 103 8.40 -9.39 12.59
CA LYS A 103 7.37 -10.08 13.37
C LYS A 103 6.70 -11.22 12.61
N THR A 104 6.59 -11.09 11.29
CA THR A 104 5.92 -12.07 10.45
C THR A 104 6.92 -13.09 9.92
N LYS A 105 6.78 -14.37 10.28
CA LYS A 105 7.55 -15.44 9.64
C LYS A 105 7.23 -15.44 8.14
N MET A 106 8.25 -15.24 7.29
CA MET A 106 8.07 -15.35 5.85
C MET A 106 7.63 -16.78 5.51
N VAL A 107 6.50 -16.90 4.82
CA VAL A 107 6.07 -18.18 4.25
C VAL A 107 7.06 -18.54 3.15
N LYS A 108 7.52 -19.81 3.15
CA LYS A 108 8.40 -20.31 2.09
C LYS A 108 7.61 -20.32 0.79
N PHE A 109 7.92 -19.38 -0.10
CA PHE A 109 7.29 -19.29 -1.42
C PHE A 109 7.74 -20.46 -2.29
N ILE A 110 6.81 -21.03 -3.05
CA ILE A 110 7.09 -22.04 -4.06
C ILE A 110 6.61 -21.47 -5.39
N SER A 111 7.54 -21.22 -6.32
CA SER A 111 7.19 -20.66 -7.63
C SER A 111 6.21 -21.57 -8.38
N GLY A 112 5.26 -20.95 -9.08
CA GLY A 112 4.20 -21.64 -9.81
C GLY A 112 3.05 -22.21 -8.96
N LYS A 113 3.09 -22.09 -7.62
CA LYS A 113 2.00 -22.49 -6.74
C LYS A 113 1.30 -21.28 -6.12
N ASN A 114 -0.04 -21.29 -6.15
CA ASN A 114 -0.83 -20.32 -5.42
C ASN A 114 -0.62 -20.46 -3.92
N LEU A 115 -0.55 -19.32 -3.22
CA LEU A 115 -0.52 -19.31 -1.76
C LEU A 115 -1.89 -19.83 -1.25
N PRO A 116 -1.92 -20.87 -0.39
CA PRO A 116 -3.17 -21.36 0.18
C PRO A 116 -3.87 -20.26 0.99
N LYS A 117 -5.20 -20.20 0.91
CA LYS A 117 -5.99 -19.27 1.73
C LYS A 117 -5.73 -19.55 3.21
N LEU A 118 -5.72 -18.49 4.02
CA LEU A 118 -5.63 -18.63 5.47
C LEU A 118 -6.91 -19.30 6.01
N SER A 119 -6.75 -20.14 7.03
CA SER A 119 -7.88 -20.73 7.76
C SER A 119 -8.67 -19.69 8.54
N SER A 120 -8.02 -18.59 8.94
CA SER A 120 -8.65 -17.44 9.57
C SER A 120 -7.94 -16.14 9.21
N TYR A 121 -8.70 -15.05 9.20
CA TYR A 121 -8.20 -13.70 8.96
C TYR A 121 -8.35 -12.87 10.24
N PRO A 122 -7.46 -11.90 10.50
CA PRO A 122 -7.57 -11.04 11.66
C PRO A 122 -8.87 -10.23 11.59
N LYS A 123 -9.70 -10.31 12.63
CA LYS A 123 -10.96 -9.55 12.73
C LYS A 123 -10.73 -8.04 12.79
N THR A 124 -9.60 -7.64 13.37
CA THR A 124 -9.17 -6.25 13.52
C THR A 124 -7.67 -6.16 13.33
N ILE A 125 -7.20 -5.10 12.66
CA ILE A 125 -5.79 -4.74 12.63
C ILE A 125 -5.56 -3.68 13.72
N PRO A 126 -4.58 -3.87 14.62
CA PRO A 126 -4.26 -2.86 15.62
C PRO A 126 -3.96 -1.52 14.96
N TYR A 127 -4.51 -0.44 15.51
CA TYR A 127 -4.20 0.89 15.02
C TYR A 127 -2.69 1.16 15.12
N ASN A 128 -2.13 1.72 14.06
CA ASN A 128 -0.76 2.19 14.04
C ASN A 128 -0.71 3.67 13.62
N PRO A 129 0.03 4.53 14.34
CA PRO A 129 0.20 5.93 13.98
C PRO A 129 0.72 6.15 12.55
N ILE A 130 1.41 5.17 11.94
CA ILE A 130 1.87 5.28 10.55
C ILE A 130 0.71 5.53 9.59
N TYR A 131 -0.46 4.96 9.86
CA TYR A 131 -1.65 5.13 9.03
C TYR A 131 -2.02 6.61 8.96
N THR A 132 -1.98 7.31 10.10
CA THR A 132 -2.30 8.74 10.13
C THR A 132 -1.16 9.64 9.69
N ILE A 133 0.10 9.25 9.87
CA ILE A 133 1.26 10.03 9.39
C ILE A 133 1.26 10.13 7.86
N ILE A 134 0.85 9.06 7.18
CA ILE A 134 0.71 9.10 5.72
C ILE A 134 -0.53 9.92 5.33
N LEU A 135 -1.63 9.82 6.09
CA LEU A 135 -2.86 10.59 5.89
C LEU A 135 -2.77 12.09 6.24
N LYS A 136 -1.87 12.51 7.14
CA LYS A 136 -1.90 13.86 7.71
C LYS A 136 -1.53 14.90 6.66
N GLN A 137 -2.51 15.79 6.51
CA GLN A 137 -2.55 17.01 5.73
C GLN A 137 -1.43 17.93 6.19
N THR A 138 -0.53 18.33 5.30
CA THR A 138 0.24 19.56 5.53
C THR A 138 -0.75 20.71 5.43
N LYS A 139 -1.34 21.10 6.57
CA LYS A 139 -1.91 22.44 6.72
C LYS A 139 -0.74 23.39 6.89
N ASN A 140 -0.38 24.08 5.82
CA ASN A 140 0.28 25.38 5.89
C ASN A 140 -0.53 26.30 4.96
N HIS A 141 -1.52 26.99 5.53
CA HIS A 141 -1.90 28.32 5.07
C HIS A 141 -1.06 29.30 5.88
#